data_AF-A0A9E5NMA8-F1
#
_entry.id   AF-A0A9E5NMA8-F1
#
_cell.length_a   1.000
_cell.length_b   1.000
_cell.length_c   1.000
_cell.angle_alpha   90.00
_cell.angle_beta   90.00
_cell.angle_gamma   90.00
#
_symmetry.space_group_name_H-M   'P 1'
#
loop_
_entity.id
_entity.type
_entity.pdbx_description
1 polymer ?
#
loop_
_entity_poly.entity_id
_entity_poly.type
_entity_poly.pdbx_seq_one_letter_code
_entity_poly.pdbx_strand_id
1 'polypeptide(L)' 'EPLQNAGPATGQVIRSLDTLLDEYYDALGYTRQGVPSREKLQELGLTEVIEDVAISGRTH' A
#
# COMPACT_ATOMS: atom_id res chain seq x y z
N GLU A 1 -7.91 8.74 15.46
CA GLU A 1 -9.26 8.96 16.02
C GLU A 1 -10.09 7.68 15.95
N PRO A 2 -10.84 7.33 17.01
CA PRO A 2 -11.77 6.20 17.00
C PRO A 2 -12.95 6.44 16.05
N LEU A 3 -13.54 5.36 15.56
CA LEU A 3 -14.75 5.44 14.72
C LEU A 3 -15.92 6.03 15.51
N GLN A 4 -16.60 7.01 14.91
CA GLN A 4 -17.78 7.67 15.48
C GLN A 4 -19.02 7.28 14.69
N ASN A 5 -20.15 7.08 15.39
CA ASN A 5 -21.45 6.72 14.79
C ASN A 5 -21.41 5.47 13.89
N ALA A 6 -20.57 4.49 14.23
CA ALA A 6 -20.33 3.29 13.43
C ALA A 6 -21.02 2.02 13.99
N GLY A 7 -22.06 2.18 14.82
CA GLY A 7 -22.75 1.06 15.45
C GLY A 7 -21.84 0.27 16.40
N PRO A 8 -21.82 -1.08 16.37
CA PRO A 8 -20.97 -1.92 17.24
C PRO A 8 -19.46 -1.62 17.18
N ALA A 9 -19.00 -0.98 16.10
CA ALA A 9 -17.61 -0.60 15.93
C ALA A 9 -17.27 0.80 16.49
N THR A 10 -18.25 1.52 17.06
CA THR A 10 -18.02 2.83 17.67
C THR A 10 -16.99 2.74 18.79
N GLY A 11 -16.00 3.63 18.79
CA GLY A 11 -14.92 3.61 19.78
C GLY A 11 -13.76 2.67 19.44
N GLN A 12 -13.86 1.84 18.39
CA GLN A 12 -12.75 0.99 17.97
C GLN A 12 -11.61 1.83 17.39
N VAL A 13 -10.39 1.40 17.69
CA VAL A 13 -9.14 1.97 17.16
C VAL A 13 -8.30 0.82 16.61
N ILE A 14 -7.95 0.90 15.34
CA ILE A 14 -6.98 -0.02 14.74
C ILE A 14 -5.59 0.46 15.17
N ARG A 15 -4.91 -0.35 15.98
CA ARG A 15 -3.59 0.02 16.54
C ARG A 15 -2.41 -0.43 15.69
N SER A 16 -2.60 -1.45 14.85
CA SER A 16 -1.53 -2.08 14.06
C SER A 16 -1.86 -2.09 12.57
N LEU A 17 -2.39 -0.96 12.07
CA LEU A 17 -2.71 -0.82 10.65
C LEU A 17 -1.45 -0.96 9.79
N ASP A 18 -0.32 -0.42 10.25
CA ASP A 18 0.94 -0.48 9.51
C ASP A 18 1.40 -1.93 9.26
N THR A 19 1.29 -2.81 10.27
CA THR A 19 1.61 -4.23 10.11
C THR A 19 0.69 -4.94 9.11
N LEU A 20 -0.60 -4.59 9.12
CA LEU A 20 -1.54 -5.15 8.14
C LEU A 20 -1.21 -4.67 6.72
N LEU A 21 -0.85 -3.39 6.56
CA LEU A 21 -0.43 -2.82 5.29
C LEU A 21 0.86 -3.46 4.79
N ASP A 22 1.78 -3.76 5.69
CA ASP A 22 3.02 -4.46 5.39
C ASP A 22 2.75 -5.84 4.78
N GLU A 23 1.94 -6.67 5.44
CA GLU A 23 1.56 -7.98 4.92
C GLU A 23 0.80 -7.88 3.59
N TYR A 24 -0.07 -6.88 3.45
CA TYR A 24 -0.81 -6.62 2.23
C TYR A 24 0.11 -6.26 1.06
N TYR A 25 1.10 -5.40 1.27
CA TYR A 25 2.06 -5.04 0.24
C TYR A 25 2.96 -6.21 -0.15
N ASP A 26 3.42 -7.00 0.82
CA ASP A 26 4.21 -8.20 0.53
C ASP A 26 3.42 -9.19 -0.33
N ALA A 27 2.15 -9.43 0.01
CA ALA A 27 1.29 -10.34 -0.74
C ALA A 27 1.06 -9.88 -2.19
N LEU A 28 1.08 -8.58 -2.45
CA LEU A 28 0.94 -8.01 -3.78
C LEU A 28 2.27 -7.78 -4.50
N GLY A 29 3.42 -8.02 -3.87
CA GLY A 29 4.74 -7.70 -4.46
C GLY A 29 4.98 -6.20 -4.59
N TYR A 30 4.49 -5.43 -3.64
CA TYR A 30 4.65 -3.98 -3.53
C TYR A 30 5.74 -3.67 -2.51
N THR A 31 6.31 -2.46 -2.59
CA THR A 31 7.21 -1.94 -1.57
C THR A 31 6.43 -1.49 -0.33
N ARG A 32 7.13 -1.26 0.78
CA ARG A 32 6.55 -0.73 2.03
C ARG A 32 5.91 0.65 1.87
N GLN A 33 6.23 1.36 0.79
CA GLN A 33 5.66 2.65 0.41
C GLN A 33 4.35 2.50 -0.40
N GLY A 34 3.88 1.27 -0.60
CA GLY A 34 2.66 1.00 -1.39
C GLY A 34 2.86 1.09 -2.90
N VAL A 35 4.11 1.00 -3.38
CA VAL A 35 4.43 1.09 -4.81
C VAL A 35 4.66 -0.31 -5.38
N PRO A 36 4.03 -0.70 -6.50
CA PRO A 36 4.32 -1.98 -7.15
C PRO A 36 5.82 -2.13 -7.46
N SER A 37 6.39 -3.30 -7.19
CA SER A 37 7.76 -3.60 -7.60
C SER A 37 7.89 -3.60 -9.13
N ARG A 38 9.13 -3.48 -9.62
CA ARG A 38 9.45 -3.62 -11.05
C ARG A 38 8.92 -4.94 -11.62
N GLU A 39 9.12 -6.03 -10.89
CA GLU A 39 8.68 -7.37 -11.25
C GLU A 39 7.15 -7.41 -11.37
N LYS A 40 6.43 -6.83 -10.41
CA LYS A 40 4.96 -6.74 -10.46
C LYS A 40 4.47 -5.86 -11.63
N LEU A 41 5.12 -4.74 -11.93
CA LEU A 41 4.79 -3.92 -13.10
C LEU A 41 4.98 -4.68 -14.41
N GLN A 42 6.04 -5.49 -14.51
CA GLN A 42 6.27 -6.36 -15.68
C GLN A 42 5.20 -7.45 -15.80
N GLU A 43 4.83 -8.11 -14.70
CA GLU A 43 3.75 -9.10 -14.65
C GLU A 43 2.41 -8.51 -15.13
N LEU A 44 2.13 -7.26 -14.77
CA LEU A 44 0.92 -6.53 -15.16
C LEU A 44 0.98 -5.98 -16.60
N GLY A 45 2.10 -6.12 -17.30
CA GLY A 45 2.29 -5.57 -18.65
C GLY A 45 2.48 -4.05 -18.69
N LEU A 46 2.80 -3.42 -17.55
CA LEU A 46 2.96 -1.98 -17.35
C LEU A 46 4.44 -1.57 -17.42
N THR A 47 5.17 -2.09 -18.41
CA THR A 47 6.62 -1.88 -18.49
C THR A 47 6.99 -0.43 -18.82
N GLU A 48 6.11 0.26 -19.54
CA GLU A 48 6.26 1.64 -19.98
C GLU A 48 6.25 2.67 -18.84
N VAL A 49 5.61 2.36 -17.71
CA VAL A 49 5.53 3.28 -16.55
C VAL A 49 6.58 3.02 -15.48
N ILE A 50 7.46 2.02 -15.65
CA ILE A 50 8.47 1.66 -14.64
C ILE A 50 9.35 2.85 -14.27
N GLU A 51 9.81 3.62 -15.25
CA GLU A 51 10.68 4.78 -15.02
C GLU A 51 9.93 5.92 -14.32
N ASP A 52 8.68 6.18 -14.71
CA ASP A 52 7.84 7.23 -14.12
C ASP A 52 7.55 6.94 -12.64
N VAL A 53 7.22 5.67 -12.34
CA VAL A 53 7.00 5.20 -10.97
C VAL A 53 8.29 5.30 -10.14
N ALA A 54 9.44 4.94 -10.72
CA ALA A 54 10.73 5.05 -10.04
C ALA A 54 11.14 6.51 -9.76
N ILE A 55 10.74 7.46 -10.61
CA ILE A 55 10.96 8.90 -10.39
C ILE A 55 10.05 9.41 -9.29
N SER A 56 8.76 9.08 -9.34
CA SER A 56 7.75 9.54 -8.37
C SER A 56 8.02 9.02 -6.96
N GLY A 57 8.52 7.78 -6.82
CA GLY A 57 8.92 7.21 -5.54
C GLY A 57 10.16 7.84 -4.89
N ARG A 58 10.92 8.69 -5.59
CA ARG A 58 12.10 9.41 -5.03
C ARG A 58 11.78 10.82 -4.52
N THR A 59 10.63 11.37 -4.87
CA THR A 59 10.23 12.75 -4.54
C THR A 59 9.37 12.87 -3.28
N HIS A 60 9.07 11.75 -2.63
CA HIS A 60 8.32 11.66 -1.37
C HIS A 60 9.19 11.01 -0.29
#